data_AF-A0A8I1RMF1-F1
#
_entry.id   AF-A0A8I1RMF1-F1
#
_cell.length_a   1.000
_cell.length_b   1.000
_cell.length_c   1.000
_cell.angle_alpha   90.00
_cell.angle_beta   90.00
_cell.angle_gamma   90.00
#
_symmetry.space_group_name_H-M   'P 1'
#
loop_
_entity.id
_entity.type
_entity.pdbx_description
1 polymer ?
#
loop_
_entity_poly.entity_id
_entity_poly.type
_entity_poly.pdbx_seq_one_letter_code
_entity_poly.pdbx_strand_id
1 'polypeptide(L)' 'VLGSEGSGIRRLVRERCDVTATIPILPGMESLNVSNAAAVALYELRRS' A
#
# COMPACT_ATOMS: atom_id res chain seq x y z
N VAL A 1 -1.73 -1.48 7.56
CA VAL A 1 -2.80 -2.27 6.90
C VAL A 1 -2.61 -2.20 5.40
N LEU A 2 -2.84 -3.28 4.65
CA LEU A 2 -2.81 -3.29 3.19
C LEU A 2 -4.23 -3.50 2.65
N GLY A 3 -4.57 -2.77 1.60
CA GLY A 3 -5.88 -2.84 0.96
C GLY A 3 -5.92 -3.87 -0.16
N SER A 4 -7.07 -4.01 -0.79
CA SER A 4 -7.23 -4.85 -1.99
C SER A 4 -6.57 -4.20 -3.20
N GLU A 5 -6.18 -5.03 -4.18
CA GLU A 5 -5.75 -4.57 -5.50
C GLU A 5 -6.84 -3.70 -6.14
N GLY A 6 -6.43 -2.68 -6.89
CA GLY A 6 -7.29 -1.66 -7.49
C GLY A 6 -7.95 -0.71 -6.48
N SER A 7 -8.94 -1.20 -5.74
CA SER A 7 -9.79 -0.38 -4.83
C SER A 7 -9.08 0.12 -3.57
N GLY A 8 -7.95 -0.49 -3.20
CA GLY A 8 -7.14 -0.06 -2.07
C GLY A 8 -7.81 -0.26 -0.71
N ILE A 9 -7.48 0.63 0.24
CA ILE A 9 -8.01 0.58 1.61
C ILE A 9 -9.35 1.33 1.67
N ARG A 10 -10.38 0.67 2.23
CA ARG A 10 -11.69 1.29 2.49
C ARG A 10 -11.54 2.54 3.36
N ARG A 11 -12.30 3.58 3.03
CA ARG A 11 -12.25 4.89 3.70
C ARG A 11 -12.20 4.82 5.24
N LEU A 12 -13.13 4.12 5.88
CA LEU A 12 -13.19 4.02 7.35
C LEU A 12 -11.94 3.36 7.96
N VAL A 13 -11.30 2.44 7.24
CA VAL A 13 -10.06 1.80 7.70
C VAL A 13 -8.89 2.79 7.59
N ARG A 14 -8.85 3.57 6.50
CA ARG A 14 -7.85 4.62 6.32
C ARG A 14 -7.97 5.72 7.38
N GLU A 15 -9.18 6.15 7.73
CA GLU A 15 -9.43 7.17 8.76
C GLU A 15 -8.98 6.73 10.17
N ARG A 16 -8.85 5.42 10.41
CA ARG A 16 -8.35 4.87 11.67
C ARG A 16 -6.84 4.62 11.68
N CYS A 17 -6.14 4.86 10.56
CA CYS A 17 -4.69 4.69 10.48
C CYS A 17 -4.00 6.00 10.86
N ASP A 18 -3.03 5.94 11.78
CA ASP A 18 -2.26 7.12 12.20
C ASP A 18 -1.40 7.68 11.07
N VAL A 19 -0.91 6.79 10.19
CA VAL A 19 -0.08 7.13 9.04
C VAL A 19 -0.58 6.42 7.80
N THR A 20 -0.50 7.11 6.67
CA THR A 20 -0.75 6.55 5.33
C THR A 20 0.51 6.72 4.49
N ALA A 21 0.94 5.63 3.84
CA ALA A 21 2.02 5.63 2.85
C ALA A 21 1.52 5.10 1.51
N THR A 22 2.24 5.38 0.43
CA THR A 22 1.91 4.93 -0.92
C THR A 22 3.18 4.52 -1.64
N ILE A 23 3.14 3.38 -2.34
CA ILE A 23 4.21 2.91 -3.20
C ILE A 23 3.99 3.54 -4.58
N PRO A 24 4.92 4.35 -5.11
CA PRO A 24 4.80 4.90 -6.46
C PRO A 24 4.81 3.77 -7.49
N ILE A 25 3.88 3.83 -8.45
CA ILE A 25 3.81 2.89 -9.59
C ILE A 25 3.89 3.65 -10.91
N LEU A 26 4.21 2.94 -11.98
CA LEU A 26 4.31 3.55 -13.31
C LEU A 26 2.94 4.04 -13.80
N PRO A 27 2.90 5.15 -14.56
CA PRO A 27 1.68 5.59 -15.23
C PRO A 27 1.10 4.47 -16.12
N GLY A 28 -0.22 4.25 -16.02
CA GLY A 28 -0.91 3.20 -16.77
C GLY A 28 -0.98 1.83 -16.07
N MET A 29 -0.29 1.65 -14.93
CA MET A 29 -0.53 0.50 -14.06
C MET A 29 -1.69 0.76 -13.11
N GLU A 30 -2.62 -0.19 -13.00
CA GLU A 30 -3.79 -0.03 -12.13
C GLU A 30 -3.43 -0.18 -10.64
N SER A 31 -2.71 -1.24 -10.28
CA SER A 31 -2.28 -1.49 -8.90
C SER A 31 -1.14 -2.50 -8.82
N LEU A 32 -0.54 -2.62 -7.63
CA LEU A 32 0.37 -3.71 -7.32
C LEU A 32 -0.38 -4.87 -6.69
N ASN A 33 0.16 -6.07 -6.90
CA ASN A 33 -0.25 -7.21 -6.11
C ASN A 33 -0.02 -6.96 -4.62
N VAL A 34 -0.97 -7.38 -3.76
CA VAL A 34 -0.89 -7.11 -2.32
C VAL A 34 0.36 -7.72 -1.67
N SER A 35 0.79 -8.91 -2.10
CA SER A 35 1.99 -9.54 -1.56
C SER A 35 3.26 -8.78 -1.95
N ASN A 36 3.33 -8.26 -3.17
CA ASN A 36 4.45 -7.41 -3.62
C ASN A 36 4.48 -6.08 -2.85
N ALA A 37 3.31 -5.45 -2.65
CA ALA A 37 3.21 -4.23 -1.85
C ALA A 37 3.65 -4.47 -0.40
N ALA A 38 3.30 -5.61 0.18
CA ALA A 38 3.74 -6.02 1.52
C ALA A 38 5.27 -6.18 1.57
N ALA A 39 5.85 -6.88 0.59
CA ALA A 39 7.29 -7.12 0.54
C ALA A 39 8.08 -5.81 0.47
N VAL A 40 7.65 -4.85 -0.37
CA VAL A 40 8.28 -3.53 -0.47
C VAL A 40 8.14 -2.74 0.85
N ALA A 41 6.96 -2.72 1.45
CA ALA A 41 6.72 -2.02 2.71
C ALA A 41 7.58 -2.58 3.86
N LEU A 42 7.67 -3.90 3.98
CA LEU A 42 8.50 -4.56 4.99
C LEU A 42 10.00 -4.35 4.74
N TYR A 43 10.43 -4.35 3.48
CA TYR A 43 11.81 -4.03 3.12
C TYR A 43 12.18 -2.61 3.56
N GLU A 44 11.30 -1.64 3.29
CA GLU A 44 11.54 -0.24 3.66
C GLU A 44 11.55 -0.03 5.18
N LEU A 45 10.65 -0.68 5.91
CA LEU A 45 10.65 -0.66 7.38
C LEU A 45 11.95 -1.20 7.97
N ARG A 46 12.57 -2.18 7.33
CA ARG A 46 13.89 -2.71 7.76
C ARG A 46 15.05 -1.80 7.37
N ARG A 47 14.93 -1.07 6.26
CA ARG A 47 15.97 -0.17 5.74
C ARG A 47 16.08 1.14 6.52
N SER A 48 14.98 1.56 7.14
CA SER A 48 14.79 2.88 7.76
C SER A 48 15.27 2.96 9.20
#